data_AF-A0A9D9QVV3-F1
#
_entry.id   AF-A0A9D9QVV3-F1
#
_cell.length_a   1.000
_cell.length_b   1.000
_cell.length_c   1.000
_cell.angle_alpha   90.00
_cell.angle_beta   90.00
_cell.angle_gamma   90.00
#
_symmetry.space_group_name_H-M   'P 1'
#
loop_
_entity.id
_entity.type
_entity.pdbx_description
1 polymer ?
#
loop_
_entity_poly.entity_id
_entity_poly.type
_entity_poly.pdbx_seq_one_letter_code
_entity_poly.pdbx_strand_id
1 'polypeptide(L)'
;MNKSTNLYLNEINRAENKFGKIIFDKLKSNEIIESNQDKFTLLREKIKEKIASIQSLEIPHSELELIDTLHVLQNHLYISGWKSVFNPHSIKKSENKWNNELSDCILSKYKEALLILETNFPNHTQITEFRLLAKKLIFKKIIETIGIG
;
A
#
# COMPACT_ATOMS: atom_id res chain seq x y z
N MET A 1 9.84 -57.37 35.07
CA MET A 1 9.87 -56.44 33.92
C MET A 1 11.13 -55.58 34.03
N ASN A 2 11.97 -55.56 32.99
CA ASN A 2 13.34 -55.01 33.03
C ASN A 2 13.35 -53.47 33.00
N LYS A 3 14.17 -52.85 33.86
CA LYS A 3 14.41 -51.39 33.91
C LYS A 3 14.82 -50.81 32.54
N SER A 4 15.59 -51.57 31.76
CA SER A 4 16.07 -51.15 30.43
C SER A 4 14.94 -50.99 29.41
N THR A 5 13.89 -51.82 29.49
CA THR A 5 12.73 -51.74 28.58
C THR A 5 11.89 -50.50 28.87
N ASN A 6 11.78 -50.11 30.14
CA ASN A 6 11.08 -48.89 30.57
C ASN A 6 11.81 -47.60 30.16
N LEU A 7 13.14 -47.60 30.18
CA LEU A 7 13.97 -46.49 29.70
C LEU A 7 13.79 -46.28 28.18
N TYR A 8 13.84 -47.36 27.41
CA TYR A 8 13.70 -47.31 25.95
C TYR A 8 12.31 -46.81 25.52
N LEU A 9 11.25 -47.28 26.18
CA LEU A 9 9.87 -46.82 25.95
C LEU A 9 9.70 -45.33 26.28
N ASN A 10 10.31 -44.85 27.36
CA ASN A 10 10.26 -43.42 27.72
C ASN A 10 11.04 -42.54 26.74
N GLU A 11 12.15 -43.02 26.19
CA GLU A 11 12.91 -42.28 25.17
C GLU A 11 12.15 -42.21 23.84
N ILE A 12 11.51 -43.30 23.41
CA ILE A 12 10.63 -43.33 22.22
C ILE A 12 9.48 -42.34 22.39
N ASN A 13 8.75 -42.42 23.51
CA ASN A 13 7.64 -41.50 23.81
C ASN A 13 8.08 -40.02 23.84
N ARG A 14 9.31 -39.74 24.32
CA ARG A 14 9.85 -38.39 24.37
C ARG A 14 10.30 -37.90 22.98
N ALA A 15 10.82 -38.79 22.14
CA ALA A 15 11.18 -38.49 20.76
C ALA A 15 9.92 -38.22 19.93
N GLU A 16 8.89 -39.07 20.03
CA GLU A 16 7.60 -38.89 19.34
C GLU A 16 6.93 -37.57 19.70
N ASN A 17 6.94 -37.19 20.99
CA ASN A 17 6.42 -35.89 21.43
C ASN A 17 7.22 -34.70 20.87
N LYS A 18 8.56 -34.83 20.74
CA LYS A 18 9.39 -33.78 20.12
C LYS A 18 9.13 -33.67 18.61
N PHE A 19 9.03 -34.79 17.90
CA PHE A 19 8.71 -34.81 16.47
C PHE A 19 7.31 -34.25 16.21
N GLY A 20 6.31 -34.64 17.01
CA GLY A 20 4.95 -34.09 16.93
C GLY A 20 4.93 -32.57 17.14
N LYS A 21 5.69 -32.05 18.11
CA LYS A 21 5.83 -30.60 18.33
C LYS A 21 6.48 -29.89 17.13
N ILE A 22 7.56 -30.43 16.57
CA ILE A 22 8.24 -29.85 15.39
C ILE A 22 7.28 -29.79 14.19
N ILE A 23 6.52 -30.87 13.95
CA ILE A 23 5.53 -30.90 12.85
C ILE A 23 4.43 -29.88 13.10
N PHE A 24 3.88 -29.81 14.31
CA PHE A 24 2.85 -28.83 14.68
C PHE A 24 3.34 -27.38 14.53
N ASP A 25 4.54 -27.07 15.02
CA ASP A 25 5.15 -25.74 14.89
C ASP A 25 5.38 -25.39 13.41
N LYS A 26 5.78 -26.37 12.59
CA LYS A 26 5.95 -26.20 11.14
C LYS A 26 4.62 -25.97 10.42
N LEU A 27 3.58 -26.74 10.73
CA LEU A 27 2.24 -26.56 10.16
C LEU A 27 1.66 -25.18 10.52
N LYS A 28 1.77 -24.78 11.79
CA LYS A 28 1.35 -23.46 12.27
C LYS A 28 2.14 -22.34 11.58
N SER A 29 3.43 -22.53 11.34
CA SER A 29 4.24 -21.55 10.59
C SER A 29 3.80 -21.43 9.14
N ASN A 30 3.43 -22.54 8.49
CA ASN A 30 2.92 -22.55 7.12
C ASN A 30 1.55 -21.86 7.01
N GLU A 31 0.61 -22.15 7.92
CA GLU A 31 -0.69 -21.46 7.96
C GLU A 31 -0.55 -19.94 8.13
N ILE A 32 0.42 -19.49 8.96
CA ILE A 32 0.73 -18.06 9.11
C ILE A 32 1.29 -17.47 7.81
N ILE A 33 2.15 -18.20 7.11
CA ILE A 33 2.73 -17.76 5.82
C ILE A 33 1.63 -17.64 4.75
N GLU A 34 0.76 -18.64 4.63
CA GLU A 34 -0.37 -18.63 3.68
C GLU A 34 -1.35 -17.50 3.99
N SER A 35 -1.74 -17.33 5.25
CA SER A 35 -2.62 -16.22 5.67
C SER A 35 -2.04 -14.84 5.35
N ASN A 36 -0.72 -14.68 5.48
CA ASN A 36 -0.04 -13.43 5.15
C ASN A 36 0.07 -13.21 3.63
N GLN A 37 0.25 -14.27 2.85
CA GLN A 37 0.23 -14.20 1.38
C GLN A 37 -1.15 -13.81 0.85
N ASP A 38 -2.23 -14.34 1.43
CA ASP A 38 -3.60 -14.00 1.03
C ASP A 38 -3.92 -12.54 1.32
N LYS A 39 -3.55 -12.04 2.51
CA LYS A 39 -3.71 -10.62 2.87
C LYS A 39 -2.93 -9.69 1.94
N PHE A 40 -1.70 -10.07 1.62
CA PHE A 40 -0.84 -9.30 0.72
C PHE A 40 -1.40 -9.26 -0.71
N THR A 41 -1.90 -10.38 -1.21
CA THR A 41 -2.55 -10.47 -2.52
C THR A 41 -3.83 -9.62 -2.56
N LEU A 42 -4.67 -9.72 -1.53
CA LEU A 42 -5.88 -8.92 -1.41
C LEU A 42 -5.58 -7.41 -1.38
N LEU A 43 -4.54 -7.00 -0.65
CA LEU A 43 -4.11 -5.60 -0.62
C LEU A 43 -3.68 -5.12 -2.01
N ARG A 44 -2.91 -5.93 -2.74
CA ARG A 44 -2.48 -5.61 -4.10
C ARG A 44 -3.67 -5.38 -5.03
N GLU A 45 -4.63 -6.30 -5.03
CA GLU A 45 -5.81 -6.19 -5.90
C GLU A 45 -6.65 -4.97 -5.54
N LYS A 46 -6.87 -4.69 -4.25
CA LYS A 46 -7.55 -3.46 -3.81
C LYS A 46 -6.85 -2.19 -4.28
N ILE A 47 -5.52 -2.17 -4.29
CA ILE A 47 -4.76 -1.02 -4.80
C ILE A 47 -4.95 -0.89 -6.32
N LYS A 48 -4.87 -2.00 -7.06
CA LYS A 48 -5.11 -1.99 -8.52
C LYS A 48 -6.52 -1.53 -8.88
N GLU A 49 -7.54 -2.00 -8.16
CA GLU A 49 -8.93 -1.58 -8.35
C GLU A 49 -9.09 -0.07 -8.13
N LYS A 50 -8.46 0.47 -7.08
CA LYS A 50 -8.43 1.91 -6.84
C LYS A 50 -7.73 2.68 -7.94
N ILE A 51 -6.59 2.18 -8.43
CA ILE A 51 -5.88 2.79 -9.57
C ILE A 51 -6.80 2.82 -10.79
N ALA A 52 -7.43 1.71 -11.14
CA ALA A 52 -8.35 1.62 -12.27
C ALA A 52 -9.51 2.61 -12.13
N SER A 53 -10.10 2.72 -10.93
CA SER A 53 -11.18 3.65 -10.63
C SER A 53 -10.77 5.12 -10.77
N ILE A 54 -9.56 5.50 -10.32
CA ILE A 54 -9.05 6.87 -10.48
C ILE A 54 -8.72 7.17 -11.95
N GLN A 55 -8.18 6.21 -12.68
CA GLN A 55 -7.89 6.38 -14.11
C GLN A 55 -9.18 6.58 -14.92
N SER A 56 -10.22 5.81 -14.61
CA SER A 56 -11.54 5.90 -15.26
C SER A 56 -12.39 7.07 -14.79
N LEU A 57 -11.97 7.83 -13.78
CA LEU A 57 -12.69 9.00 -13.31
C LEU A 57 -12.80 10.02 -14.46
N GLU A 58 -14.03 10.34 -14.87
CA GLU A 58 -14.25 11.41 -15.84
C GLU A 58 -14.00 12.76 -15.17
N ILE A 59 -13.27 13.64 -15.87
CA ILE A 59 -13.02 14.98 -15.36
C ILE A 59 -14.18 15.87 -15.82
N PRO A 60 -14.91 16.50 -14.88
CA PRO A 60 -16.04 17.34 -15.21
C PRO A 60 -15.59 18.61 -15.95
N HIS A 61 -16.54 19.24 -16.65
CA HIS A 61 -16.30 20.50 -17.37
C HIS A 61 -16.83 21.72 -16.61
N SER A 62 -17.70 21.49 -15.62
CA SER A 62 -18.22 22.54 -14.74
C SER A 62 -17.15 23.02 -13.77
N GLU A 63 -17.04 24.33 -13.56
CA GLU A 63 -16.07 24.95 -12.66
C GLU A 63 -16.16 24.39 -11.23
N LEU A 64 -17.36 24.35 -10.66
CA LEU A 64 -17.59 23.88 -9.29
C LEU A 64 -17.22 22.39 -9.15
N GLU A 65 -17.61 21.58 -10.11
CA GLU A 65 -17.32 20.14 -10.10
C GLU A 65 -15.82 19.86 -10.28
N LEU A 66 -15.10 20.69 -11.05
CA LEU A 66 -13.65 20.63 -11.19
C LEU A 66 -12.95 20.94 -9.87
N ILE A 67 -13.40 21.97 -9.16
CA ILE A 67 -12.87 22.34 -7.84
C ILE A 67 -13.09 21.21 -6.84
N ASP A 68 -14.31 20.65 -6.80
CA ASP A 68 -14.62 19.51 -5.93
C ASP A 68 -13.78 18.29 -6.27
N THR A 69 -13.60 18.00 -7.56
CA THR A 69 -12.73 16.91 -8.04
C THR A 69 -11.28 17.10 -7.58
N LEU A 70 -10.75 18.33 -7.68
CA LEU A 70 -9.41 18.66 -7.21
C LEU A 70 -9.27 18.45 -5.70
N HIS A 71 -10.24 18.88 -4.90
CA HIS A 71 -10.24 18.65 -3.45
C HIS A 71 -10.32 17.16 -3.08
N VAL A 72 -11.16 16.39 -3.78
CA VAL A 72 -11.29 14.94 -3.56
C VAL A 72 -9.97 14.23 -3.89
N LEU A 73 -9.37 14.53 -5.05
CA LEU A 73 -8.08 13.96 -5.44
C LEU A 73 -6.96 14.37 -4.48
N GLN A 74 -6.96 15.61 -4.01
CA GLN A 74 -6.02 16.07 -2.98
C GLN A 74 -6.16 15.29 -1.68
N ASN A 75 -7.39 15.08 -1.20
CA ASN A 75 -7.63 14.30 0.02
C ASN A 75 -7.17 12.85 -0.13
N HIS A 76 -7.46 12.22 -1.28
CA HIS A 76 -6.96 10.87 -1.57
C HIS A 76 -5.43 10.81 -1.60
N LEU A 77 -4.78 11.84 -2.13
CA LEU A 77 -3.33 11.90 -2.18
C LEU A 77 -2.70 12.11 -0.79
N TYR A 78 -3.35 12.89 0.08
CA TYR A 78 -2.94 13.05 1.47
C TYR A 78 -3.01 11.74 2.25
N ILE A 79 -4.07 10.96 2.05
CA ILE A 79 -4.30 9.67 2.74
C ILE A 79 -3.34 8.59 2.23
N SER A 80 -3.20 8.46 0.90
CA SER A 80 -2.33 7.43 0.30
C SER A 80 -0.86 7.76 0.56
N GLY A 81 -0.43 8.91 0.07
CA GLY A 81 0.92 9.47 0.21
C GLY A 81 2.04 8.59 -0.34
N TRP A 82 3.13 9.25 -0.72
CA TRP A 82 4.38 8.52 -0.97
C TRP A 82 5.01 8.05 0.33
N LYS A 83 5.59 6.86 0.28
CA LYS A 83 6.29 6.21 1.38
C LYS A 83 7.65 5.71 0.90
N SER A 84 8.63 5.71 1.80
CA SER A 84 9.96 5.18 1.51
C SER A 84 9.93 3.70 1.10
N VAL A 85 10.60 3.38 -0.01
CA VAL A 85 10.81 2.00 -0.49
C VAL A 85 12.11 1.38 0.03
N PHE A 86 12.88 2.13 0.82
CA PHE A 86 14.06 1.63 1.53
C PHE A 86 13.64 0.93 2.83
N ASN A 87 12.93 -0.19 2.71
CA ASN A 87 12.52 -1.01 3.84
C ASN A 87 13.23 -2.38 3.80
N PRO A 88 13.91 -2.82 4.88
CA PRO A 88 14.55 -4.14 4.93
C PRO A 88 13.53 -5.28 4.87
N HIS A 89 12.26 -5.02 5.18
CA HIS A 89 11.19 -5.99 5.08
C HIS A 89 10.54 -5.99 3.68
N SER A 90 10.71 -7.09 2.94
CA SER A 90 10.29 -7.23 1.54
C SER A 90 8.79 -7.01 1.28
N ILE A 91 7.94 -7.43 2.23
CA ILE A 91 6.49 -7.22 2.16
C ILE A 91 6.17 -5.73 2.24
N LYS A 92 6.63 -5.03 3.30
CA LYS A 92 6.45 -3.58 3.46
C LYS A 92 7.01 -2.79 2.28
N LYS A 93 8.17 -3.21 1.74
CA LYS A 93 8.74 -2.59 0.54
C LYS A 93 7.77 -2.66 -0.65
N SER A 94 7.13 -3.80 -0.85
CA SER A 94 6.15 -4.00 -1.92
C SER A 94 4.86 -3.23 -1.68
N GLU A 95 4.36 -3.21 -0.44
CA GLU A 95 3.19 -2.39 -0.05
C GLU A 95 3.43 -0.90 -0.29
N ASN A 96 4.62 -0.41 0.07
CA ASN A 96 5.00 0.97 -0.17
C ASN A 96 5.12 1.26 -1.67
N LYS A 97 5.66 0.32 -2.45
CA LYS A 97 5.69 0.44 -3.91
C LYS A 97 4.29 0.60 -4.51
N TRP A 98 3.35 -0.26 -4.15
CA TRP A 98 1.98 -0.18 -4.68
C TRP A 98 1.24 1.07 -4.20
N ASN A 99 1.44 1.49 -2.94
CA ASN A 99 0.89 2.76 -2.46
C ASN A 99 1.46 3.94 -3.26
N ASN A 100 2.75 3.93 -3.56
CA ASN A 100 3.38 4.97 -4.38
C ASN A 100 2.84 4.97 -5.81
N GLU A 101 2.55 3.79 -6.40
CA GLU A 101 1.89 3.66 -7.71
C GLU A 101 0.48 4.29 -7.67
N LEU A 102 -0.29 4.07 -6.60
CA LEU A 102 -1.59 4.73 -6.40
C LEU A 102 -1.47 6.24 -6.24
N SER A 103 -0.53 6.73 -5.43
CA SER A 103 -0.29 8.16 -5.26
C SER A 103 0.16 8.83 -6.56
N ASP A 104 0.97 8.16 -7.38
CA ASP A 104 1.37 8.64 -8.70
C ASP A 104 0.17 8.73 -9.65
N CYS A 105 -0.71 7.72 -9.63
CA CYS A 105 -1.96 7.74 -10.40
C CYS A 105 -2.86 8.93 -10.00
N ILE A 106 -3.06 9.14 -8.69
CA ILE A 106 -3.88 10.25 -8.17
C ILE A 106 -3.25 11.60 -8.54
N LEU A 107 -1.93 11.76 -8.38
CA LEU A 107 -1.23 12.99 -8.75
C LEU A 107 -1.36 13.29 -10.25
N SER A 108 -1.30 12.26 -11.10
CA SER A 108 -1.49 12.43 -12.54
C SER A 108 -2.89 12.96 -12.85
N LYS A 109 -3.92 12.34 -12.27
CA LYS A 109 -5.32 12.75 -12.47
C LYS A 109 -5.59 14.16 -11.93
N TYR A 110 -4.99 14.50 -10.79
CA TYR A 110 -5.05 15.84 -10.21
C TYR A 110 -4.47 16.90 -11.14
N LYS A 111 -3.31 16.63 -11.76
CA LYS A 111 -2.69 17.54 -12.73
C LYS A 111 -3.55 17.72 -13.98
N GLU A 112 -4.19 16.66 -14.45
CA GLU A 112 -5.11 16.71 -15.58
C GLU A 112 -6.32 17.62 -15.27
N ALA A 113 -6.96 17.44 -14.11
CA ALA A 113 -8.07 18.27 -13.67
C ALA A 113 -7.66 19.74 -13.46
N LEU A 114 -6.46 19.97 -12.90
CA LEU A 114 -5.94 21.31 -12.68
C LEU A 114 -5.67 22.01 -14.02
N LEU A 115 -5.10 21.30 -14.99
CA LEU A 115 -4.88 21.85 -16.33
C LEU A 115 -6.20 22.26 -17.00
N ILE A 116 -7.25 21.46 -16.85
CA ILE A 116 -8.57 21.77 -17.40
C ILE A 116 -9.15 23.02 -16.72
N LEU A 117 -9.08 23.12 -15.39
CA LEU A 117 -9.49 24.31 -14.65
C LEU A 117 -8.72 25.56 -15.11
N GLU A 118 -7.40 25.45 -15.25
CA GLU A 118 -6.53 26.54 -15.71
C GLU A 118 -6.84 26.99 -17.14
N THR A 119 -7.24 26.06 -18.00
CA THR A 119 -7.54 26.35 -19.41
C THR A 119 -8.92 26.97 -19.56
N ASN A 120 -9.92 26.43 -18.89
CA ASN A 120 -11.32 26.82 -19.06
C ASN A 120 -11.72 28.00 -18.16
N PHE A 121 -11.09 28.13 -16.99
CA PHE A 121 -11.42 29.13 -15.96
C PHE A 121 -10.17 29.85 -15.43
N PRO A 122 -9.36 30.48 -16.30
CA PRO A 122 -8.02 30.98 -15.97
C PRO A 122 -7.97 32.06 -14.87
N ASN A 123 -9.09 32.75 -14.65
CA ASN A 123 -9.19 33.83 -13.65
C ASN A 123 -9.69 33.34 -12.28
N HIS A 124 -9.91 32.03 -12.10
CA HIS A 124 -10.38 31.50 -10.83
C HIS A 124 -9.33 31.65 -9.73
N THR A 125 -9.75 32.18 -8.58
CA THR A 125 -8.84 32.61 -7.50
C THR A 125 -8.05 31.46 -6.88
N GLN A 126 -8.63 30.26 -6.83
CA GLN A 126 -8.00 29.09 -6.19
C GLN A 126 -6.95 28.40 -7.06
N ILE A 127 -6.78 28.75 -8.34
CA ILE A 127 -5.77 28.13 -9.22
C ILE A 127 -4.36 28.23 -8.62
N THR A 128 -4.03 29.38 -8.03
CA THR A 128 -2.73 29.61 -7.41
C THR A 128 -2.51 28.66 -6.23
N GLU A 129 -3.55 28.42 -5.43
CA GLU A 129 -3.51 27.52 -4.28
C GLU A 129 -3.31 26.08 -4.74
N PHE A 130 -4.08 25.62 -5.74
CA PHE A 130 -3.93 24.29 -6.32
C PHE A 130 -2.55 24.06 -6.94
N ARG A 131 -1.99 25.03 -7.66
CA ARG A 131 -0.62 24.95 -8.19
C ARG A 131 0.42 24.81 -7.08
N LEU A 132 0.27 25.60 -6.01
CA LEU A 132 1.20 25.57 -4.88
C LEU A 132 1.13 24.23 -4.14
N LEU A 133 -0.06 23.68 -3.98
CA LEU A 133 -0.28 22.34 -3.44
C LEU A 133 0.34 21.27 -4.33
N ALA A 134 0.13 21.32 -5.65
CA ALA A 134 0.75 20.39 -6.60
C ALA A 134 2.28 20.36 -6.45
N LYS A 135 2.91 21.53 -6.32
CA LYS A 135 4.36 21.65 -6.09
C LYS A 135 4.79 21.02 -4.76
N LYS A 136 4.06 21.30 -3.67
CA LYS A 136 4.32 20.69 -2.36
C LYS A 136 4.22 19.16 -2.40
N LEU A 137 3.23 18.64 -3.12
CA LEU A 137 3.02 17.20 -3.28
C LEU A 137 4.15 16.54 -4.06
N ILE A 138 4.61 17.16 -5.16
CA ILE A 138 5.79 16.70 -5.91
C ILE A 138 7.04 16.72 -5.04
N PHE A 139 7.22 17.76 -4.24
CA PHE A 139 8.36 17.85 -3.33
C PHE A 139 8.32 16.75 -2.25
N LYS A 140 7.14 16.49 -1.67
CA LYS A 140 6.94 15.37 -0.74
C LYS A 140 7.29 14.03 -1.38
N LYS A 141 6.85 13.79 -2.63
CA LYS A 141 7.24 12.60 -3.39
C LYS A 141 8.76 12.42 -3.41
N ILE A 142 9.50 13.49 -3.77
CA ILE A 142 10.96 13.46 -3.88
C ILE A 142 11.63 13.11 -2.54
N ILE A 143 11.23 13.77 -1.45
CA ILE A 143 11.81 13.49 -0.11
C ILE A 143 11.62 12.02 0.27
N GLU A 144 10.39 11.52 0.14
CA GLU A 144 10.00 10.18 0.56
C GLU A 144 10.65 9.09 -0.32
N THR A 145 10.84 9.36 -1.62
CA THR A 145 11.48 8.39 -2.54
C THR A 145 13.00 8.37 -2.44
N ILE A 146 13.66 9.47 -2.08
CA ILE A 146 15.12 9.53 -1.88
C ILE A 146 15.49 9.10 -0.45
N GLY A 147 14.54 9.06 0.49
CA GLY A 147 14.75 8.61 1.87
C GLY A 147 15.40 9.67 2.76
N ILE A 148 15.11 10.95 2.52
CA ILE A 148 15.61 12.09 3.33
C ILE A 148 14.57 12.48 4.43
N GLY A 149 13.57 11.64 4.69
CA GLY A 149 12.48 11.87 5.65
C GLY A 149 12.51 10.92 6.83
#